data_AF-A0AAV5SMT1-F1
#
_entry.id   AF-A0AAV5SMT1-F1
#
_cell.length_a   1.000
_cell.length_b   1.000
_cell.length_c   1.000
_cell.angle_alpha   90.00
_cell.angle_beta   90.00
_cell.angle_gamma   90.00
#
_symmetry.space_group_name_H-M   'P 1'
#
loop_
_entity.id
_entity.type
_entity.pdbx_description
1 polymer ?
#
loop_
_entity_poly.entity_id
_entity_poly.type
_entity_poly.pdbx_seq_one_letter_code
_entity_poly.pdbx_strand_id
1 'polypeptide(L)'
;MFSELFYVDFPVTWAIVQVIQGLTQSISPILMLIGVHLAKPRLVIPYLIAQLLMLITTGSFFVLFILSVYYPDSIGKFTLEIFLKIPKEPLDEMTHNEYVFIVTVGIFMMSVLCFFVFCFELWTLRVSFQCYNYLLDVFDASEGTNRLPPLRMERGEREEITIVGMERIQTVFNPLPSPSPK
;
A
#
# COMPACT_ATOMS: atom_id res chain seq x y z
N MET A 1 16.09 -1.05 -40.57
CA MET A 1 15.20 0.11 -40.80
C MET A 1 13.85 -0.16 -40.12
N PHE A 2 13.86 -0.33 -38.79
CA PHE A 2 12.65 -0.67 -38.00
C PHE A 2 12.77 -0.16 -36.54
N SER A 3 13.52 0.92 -36.32
CA SER A 3 13.89 1.40 -34.98
C SER A 3 13.48 2.86 -34.73
N GLU A 4 12.41 3.32 -35.39
CA GLU A 4 11.77 4.62 -35.14
C GLU A 4 10.29 4.50 -34.74
N LEU A 5 9.80 3.29 -34.47
CA LEU A 5 8.42 3.11 -34.01
C LEU A 5 8.39 3.19 -32.47
N PHE A 6 7.87 4.29 -31.95
CA PHE A 6 7.64 4.60 -30.53
C PHE A 6 8.85 5.12 -29.72
N TYR A 7 9.45 6.23 -30.16
CA TYR A 7 10.11 7.13 -29.21
C TYR A 7 9.04 8.10 -28.66
N VAL A 8 8.29 7.66 -27.66
CA VAL A 8 7.45 8.59 -26.89
C VAL A 8 8.38 9.30 -25.92
N ASP A 9 8.42 10.63 -25.98
CA ASP A 9 9.23 11.44 -25.09
C ASP A 9 9.00 11.01 -23.63
N PHE A 10 10.09 10.73 -22.91
CA PHE A 10 10.08 10.41 -21.49
C PHE A 10 9.16 11.34 -20.67
N PRO A 11 9.18 12.68 -20.83
CA PRO A 11 8.26 13.57 -20.10
C PRO A 11 6.78 13.35 -20.42
N VAL A 12 6.43 12.96 -21.66
CA VAL A 12 5.04 12.68 -22.05
C VAL A 12 4.59 11.36 -21.42
N THR A 13 5.42 10.32 -21.49
CA THR A 13 5.14 9.03 -20.85
C THR A 13 4.97 9.20 -19.34
N TRP A 14 5.86 9.99 -18.72
CA TRP A 14 5.81 10.32 -17.30
C TRP A 14 4.53 11.06 -16.91
N ALA A 15 4.11 12.05 -17.72
CA ALA A 15 2.88 12.78 -17.49
C ALA A 15 1.63 11.89 -17.57
N ILE A 16 1.58 10.97 -18.55
CA ILE A 16 0.48 10.02 -18.67
C ILE A 16 0.39 9.11 -17.44
N VAL A 17 1.53 8.57 -16.99
CA VAL A 17 1.59 7.74 -15.77
C VAL A 17 1.11 8.51 -14.54
N GLN A 18 1.56 9.76 -14.37
CA GLN A 18 1.14 10.63 -13.27
C GLN A 18 -0.38 10.89 -13.28
N VAL A 19 -0.96 11.14 -14.45
CA VAL A 19 -2.41 11.39 -14.58
C VAL A 19 -3.21 10.12 -14.25
N ILE A 20 -2.80 8.96 -14.77
CA ILE A 20 -3.46 7.68 -14.48
C ILE A 20 -3.37 7.36 -12.99
N GLN A 21 -2.20 7.60 -12.39
CA GLN A 21 -1.96 7.39 -10.97
C GLN A 21 -2.83 8.33 -10.12
N GLY A 22 -2.90 9.62 -10.46
CA GLY A 22 -3.75 10.60 -9.76
C GLY A 22 -5.25 10.29 -9.86
N LEU A 23 -5.72 9.86 -11.04
CA LEU A 23 -7.11 9.39 -11.21
C LEU A 23 -7.40 8.16 -10.35
N THR A 24 -6.48 7.18 -10.35
CA THR A 24 -6.62 5.96 -9.54
C THR A 24 -6.64 6.28 -8.05
N GLN A 25 -5.81 7.20 -7.59
CA GLN A 25 -5.79 7.68 -6.20
C GLN A 25 -7.08 8.41 -5.80
N SER A 26 -7.76 9.06 -6.73
CA SER A 26 -9.00 9.79 -6.45
C SER A 26 -10.21 8.85 -6.36
N ILE A 27 -10.24 7.85 -7.24
CA ILE A 27 -11.41 6.95 -7.39
C ILE A 27 -11.35 5.79 -6.40
N SER A 28 -10.16 5.28 -6.10
CA SER A 28 -10.00 4.08 -5.26
C SER A 28 -10.44 4.25 -3.80
N PRO A 29 -10.25 5.39 -3.10
CA PRO A 29 -10.78 5.57 -1.74
C PRO A 29 -12.31 5.63 -1.72
N ILE A 30 -12.93 6.16 -2.78
CA ILE A 30 -14.39 6.20 -2.94
C ILE A 30 -14.92 4.77 -3.09
N LEU A 31 -14.26 3.94 -3.91
CA LEU A 31 -14.58 2.51 -4.03
C LEU A 31 -14.44 1.77 -2.70
N MET A 32 -13.41 2.09 -1.89
CA MET A 32 -13.27 1.54 -0.54
C MET A 32 -14.43 1.94 0.36
N LEU A 33 -14.81 3.23 0.41
CA LEU A 33 -15.93 3.72 1.22
C LEU A 33 -17.25 3.05 0.83
N ILE A 34 -17.53 2.97 -0.48
CA ILE A 34 -18.72 2.29 -1.00
C ILE A 34 -18.67 0.79 -0.69
N GLY A 35 -17.51 0.15 -0.84
CA GLY A 35 -17.31 -1.26 -0.54
C GLY A 35 -17.54 -1.61 0.93
N VAL A 36 -17.08 -0.75 1.84
CA VAL A 36 -17.33 -0.85 3.28
C VAL A 36 -18.82 -0.67 3.59
N HIS A 37 -19.46 0.37 3.04
CA HIS A 37 -20.88 0.64 3.28
C HIS A 37 -21.81 -0.44 2.73
N LEU A 38 -21.46 -1.04 1.59
CA LEU A 38 -22.26 -2.08 0.95
C LEU A 38 -21.88 -3.50 1.40
N ALA A 39 -20.93 -3.65 2.33
CA ALA A 39 -20.36 -4.94 2.75
C ALA A 39 -19.89 -5.81 1.57
N LYS A 40 -19.35 -5.19 0.51
CA LYS A 40 -18.91 -5.88 -0.72
C LYS A 40 -17.38 -5.90 -0.81
N PRO A 41 -16.72 -6.99 -0.39
CA PRO A 41 -15.25 -7.05 -0.36
C PRO A 41 -14.60 -6.87 -1.73
N ARG A 42 -15.28 -7.30 -2.82
CA ARG A 42 -14.77 -7.16 -4.20
C ARG A 42 -14.48 -5.70 -4.62
N LEU A 43 -15.16 -4.72 -4.02
CA LEU A 43 -14.95 -3.30 -4.33
C LEU A 43 -13.72 -2.70 -3.64
N VAL A 44 -13.17 -3.39 -2.62
CA VAL A 44 -11.99 -2.95 -1.86
C VAL A 44 -10.68 -3.41 -2.51
N ILE A 45 -10.70 -4.48 -3.32
CA ILE A 45 -9.53 -5.02 -4.01
C ILE A 45 -8.81 -3.98 -4.89
N PRO A 46 -9.51 -3.18 -5.73
CA PRO A 46 -8.85 -2.15 -6.55
C PRO A 46 -8.10 -1.11 -5.71
N TYR A 47 -8.62 -0.78 -4.54
CA TYR A 47 -7.97 0.14 -3.61
C TYR A 47 -6.70 -0.46 -3.00
N LEU A 48 -6.72 -1.72 -2.56
CA LEU A 48 -5.52 -2.39 -2.05
C LEU A 48 -4.42 -2.49 -3.11
N ILE A 49 -4.78 -2.77 -4.37
CA ILE A 49 -3.83 -2.81 -5.49
C ILE A 49 -3.24 -1.41 -5.74
N ALA A 50 -4.08 -0.37 -5.77
CA ALA A 50 -3.62 1.01 -5.94
C ALA A 50 -2.66 1.42 -4.81
N GLN A 51 -2.99 1.10 -3.56
CA GLN A 51 -2.14 1.40 -2.40
C GLN A 51 -0.81 0.64 -2.45
N LEU A 52 -0.81 -0.61 -2.92
CA LEU A 52 0.43 -1.39 -3.11
C LEU A 52 1.33 -0.77 -4.19
N LEU A 53 0.75 -0.36 -5.32
CA LEU A 53 1.49 0.32 -6.39
C LEU A 53 2.08 1.65 -5.90
N MET A 54 1.34 2.39 -5.08
CA MET A 54 1.81 3.61 -4.43
C MET A 54 2.99 3.37 -3.51
N LEU A 55 2.93 2.31 -2.71
CA LEU A 55 4.01 1.92 -1.83
C LEU A 55 5.29 1.58 -2.61
N ILE A 56 5.17 0.80 -3.69
CA ILE A 56 6.30 0.44 -4.57
C ILE A 56 6.90 1.69 -5.22
N THR A 57 6.05 2.60 -5.69
CA THR A 57 6.48 3.84 -6.35
C THR A 57 7.22 4.75 -5.36
N THR A 58 6.65 4.95 -4.18
CA THR A 58 7.27 5.74 -3.10
C THR A 58 8.59 5.11 -2.64
N GLY A 59 8.65 3.79 -2.50
CA GLY A 59 9.88 3.07 -2.17
C GLY A 59 10.95 3.24 -3.25
N SER A 60 10.56 3.21 -4.53
CA SER A 60 11.47 3.43 -5.66
C SER A 60 12.03 4.85 -5.68
N PHE A 61 11.21 5.87 -5.39
CA PHE A 61 11.68 7.25 -5.23
C PHE A 61 12.62 7.41 -4.03
N PHE A 62 12.31 6.76 -2.92
CA PHE A 62 13.19 6.80 -1.75
C PHE A 62 14.59 6.26 -2.09
N VAL A 63 14.68 5.11 -2.77
CA VAL A 63 15.96 4.56 -3.23
C VAL A 63 16.66 5.52 -4.20
N LEU A 64 15.93 6.11 -5.13
CA LEU A 64 16.47 7.08 -6.08
C LEU A 64 17.05 8.32 -5.37
N PHE A 65 16.35 8.88 -4.37
CA PHE A 65 16.86 10.01 -3.60
C PHE A 65 18.11 9.65 -2.78
N ILE A 66 18.16 8.47 -2.17
CA ILE A 66 19.36 7.99 -1.48
C ILE A 66 20.53 7.85 -2.46
N LEU A 67 20.32 7.26 -3.64
CA LEU A 67 21.36 7.15 -4.68
C LEU A 67 21.84 8.53 -5.15
N SER A 68 20.94 9.51 -5.24
CA SER A 68 21.27 10.89 -5.59
C SER A 68 22.14 11.61 -4.57
N VAL A 69 22.09 11.21 -3.29
CA VAL A 69 23.02 11.71 -2.26
C VAL A 69 24.43 11.16 -2.48
N TYR A 70 24.55 9.88 -2.87
CA TYR A 70 25.85 9.24 -3.12
C TYR A 70 26.46 9.62 -4.48
N TYR A 71 25.62 9.92 -5.47
CA TYR A 71 26.02 10.29 -6.83
C TYR A 71 25.40 11.64 -7.25
N PRO A 72 25.82 12.75 -6.63
CA PRO A 72 25.21 14.07 -6.85
C PRO A 72 25.40 14.58 -8.29
N ASP A 73 26.56 14.32 -8.90
CA ASP A 73 26.89 14.85 -10.24
C ASP A 73 26.15 14.15 -11.39
N SER A 74 25.64 12.93 -11.20
CA SER A 74 24.91 12.19 -12.22
C SER A 74 23.42 12.08 -11.88
N ILE A 75 23.11 11.37 -10.80
CA ILE A 75 21.72 11.07 -10.41
C ILE A 75 21.10 12.27 -9.68
N GLY A 76 21.87 13.00 -8.88
CA GLY A 76 21.42 14.21 -8.19
C GLY A 76 20.95 15.30 -9.16
N LYS A 77 21.74 15.59 -10.19
CA LYS A 77 21.36 16.53 -11.29
C LYS A 77 20.06 16.14 -11.96
N PHE A 78 19.97 14.89 -12.42
CA PHE A 78 18.76 14.36 -13.05
C PHE A 78 17.53 14.50 -12.12
N THR A 79 17.72 14.21 -10.83
CA THR A 79 16.66 14.26 -9.83
C THR A 79 16.14 15.69 -9.62
N LEU A 80 17.04 16.66 -9.51
CA LEU A 80 16.70 18.07 -9.33
C LEU A 80 15.98 18.65 -10.56
N GLU A 81 16.46 18.30 -11.76
CA GLU A 81 15.89 18.79 -13.01
C GLU A 81 14.47 18.26 -13.24
N ILE A 82 14.27 16.95 -13.04
CA ILE A 82 13.01 16.29 -13.39
C ILE A 82 11.97 16.36 -12.28
N PHE A 83 12.39 16.17 -11.03
CA PHE A 83 11.44 16.11 -9.91
C PHE A 83 11.24 17.45 -9.22
N LEU A 84 12.30 18.24 -9.06
CA LEU A 84 12.24 19.52 -8.35
C LEU A 84 12.07 20.72 -9.28
N LYS A 85 12.14 20.53 -10.61
CA LYS A 85 12.01 21.57 -11.64
C LYS A 85 12.86 22.82 -11.33
N ILE A 86 14.03 22.63 -10.72
CA ILE A 86 14.91 23.76 -10.42
C ILE A 86 15.56 24.18 -11.75
N PRO A 87 15.42 25.46 -12.17
CA PRO A 87 16.00 25.93 -13.42
C PRO A 87 17.53 25.78 -13.39
N LYS A 88 18.13 25.46 -14.56
CA LYS A 88 19.58 25.22 -14.72
C LYS A 88 20.42 26.48 -14.53
N GLU A 89 19.86 27.64 -14.85
CA GLU A 89 20.57 28.93 -14.87
C GLU A 89 21.18 29.34 -13.52
N PRO A 90 20.50 29.23 -12.35
CA PRO A 90 21.14 29.51 -11.05
C PRO A 90 22.15 28.44 -10.59
N LEU A 91 22.22 27.30 -11.28
CA LEU A 91 23.02 26.14 -10.87
C LEU A 91 24.44 26.15 -11.45
N ASP A 92 24.62 26.71 -12.65
CA ASP A 92 25.91 26.76 -13.35
C ASP A 92 26.83 27.90 -12.84
N GLU A 93 26.28 28.91 -12.14
CA GLU A 93 27.06 30.01 -11.56
C GLU A 93 27.57 29.73 -10.13
N MET A 94 27.11 28.66 -9.47
CA MET A 94 27.58 28.29 -8.13
C MET A 94 28.94 27.62 -8.16
N THR A 95 29.74 27.82 -7.10
CA THR A 95 30.95 27.00 -6.94
C THR A 95 30.54 25.53 -6.74
N HIS A 96 31.34 24.61 -7.29
CA HIS A 96 31.04 23.17 -7.26
C HIS A 96 30.74 22.65 -5.83
N ASN A 97 31.43 23.19 -4.82
CA ASN A 97 31.22 22.81 -3.41
C ASN A 97 29.87 23.31 -2.86
N GLU A 98 29.44 24.52 -3.20
CA GLU A 98 28.13 25.06 -2.80
C GLU A 98 26.99 24.30 -3.47
N TYR A 99 27.17 23.98 -4.76
CA TYR A 99 26.25 23.16 -5.52
C TYR A 99 26.04 21.79 -4.87
N VAL A 100 27.12 21.03 -4.68
CA VAL A 100 27.04 19.69 -4.08
C VAL A 100 26.41 19.75 -2.69
N PHE A 101 26.75 20.76 -1.88
CA PHE A 101 26.15 20.93 -0.56
C PHE A 101 24.63 21.16 -0.62
N ILE A 102 24.16 22.07 -1.46
CA ILE A 102 22.72 22.38 -1.60
C ILE A 102 21.95 21.17 -2.14
N VAL A 103 22.51 20.49 -3.15
CA VAL A 103 21.92 19.27 -3.73
C VAL A 103 21.82 18.19 -2.68
N THR A 104 22.91 17.89 -1.96
CA THR A 104 22.92 16.85 -0.93
C THR A 104 21.94 17.16 0.19
N VAL A 105 21.89 18.39 0.69
CA VAL A 105 20.94 18.78 1.75
C VAL A 105 19.50 18.73 1.26
N GLY A 106 19.21 19.28 0.08
CA GLY A 106 17.86 19.28 -0.50
C GLY A 106 17.34 17.86 -0.74
N ILE A 107 18.16 16.99 -1.33
CA ILE A 107 17.81 15.59 -1.60
C ILE A 107 17.71 14.79 -0.30
N PHE A 108 18.56 15.07 0.70
CA PHE A 108 18.45 14.45 2.02
C PHE A 108 17.10 14.77 2.68
N MET A 109 16.68 16.04 2.68
CA MET A 109 15.39 16.44 3.24
C MET A 109 14.21 15.78 2.52
N MET A 110 14.28 15.67 1.19
CA MET A 110 13.27 14.94 0.40
C MET A 110 13.27 13.44 0.71
N SER A 111 14.45 12.84 0.92
CA SER A 111 14.57 11.42 1.31
C SER A 111 13.89 11.17 2.66
N VAL A 112 14.11 12.04 3.64
CA VAL A 112 13.46 11.97 4.96
C VAL A 112 11.94 12.08 4.83
N LEU A 113 11.44 13.03 4.04
CA LEU A 113 10.01 13.15 3.79
C LEU A 113 9.43 11.89 3.13
N CYS A 114 10.09 11.36 2.10
CA CYS A 114 9.69 10.12 1.44
C CYS A 114 9.68 8.92 2.39
N PHE A 115 10.62 8.85 3.34
CA PHE A 115 10.62 7.81 4.36
C PHE A 115 9.35 7.87 5.23
N PHE A 116 8.97 9.06 5.71
CA PHE A 116 7.73 9.21 6.48
C PHE A 116 6.48 8.86 5.67
N VAL A 117 6.41 9.29 4.41
CA VAL A 117 5.31 8.91 3.50
C VAL A 117 5.28 7.41 3.30
N PHE A 118 6.42 6.76 3.09
CA PHE A 118 6.52 5.31 2.94
C PHE A 118 6.03 4.56 4.20
N CYS A 119 6.42 5.01 5.39
CA CYS A 119 5.94 4.43 6.65
C CYS A 119 4.42 4.62 6.82
N PHE A 120 3.89 5.79 6.45
CA PHE A 120 2.47 6.07 6.49
C PHE A 120 1.67 5.20 5.49
N GLU A 121 2.20 5.00 4.28
CA GLU A 121 1.64 4.11 3.27
C GLU A 121 1.61 2.65 3.75
N LEU A 122 2.70 2.17 4.36
CA LEU A 122 2.75 0.83 4.97
C LEU A 122 1.68 0.66 6.06
N TRP A 123 1.55 1.67 6.93
CA TRP A 123 0.56 1.64 7.99
C TRP A 123 -0.87 1.63 7.43
N THR A 124 -1.15 2.49 6.45
CA THR A 124 -2.45 2.58 5.78
C THR A 124 -2.80 1.28 5.06
N LEU A 125 -1.85 0.68 4.33
CA LEU A 125 -2.02 -0.62 3.68
C LEU A 125 -2.35 -1.71 4.70
N ARG A 126 -1.66 -1.73 5.84
CA ARG A 126 -1.91 -2.69 6.92
C ARG A 126 -3.32 -2.56 7.48
N VAL A 127 -3.74 -1.34 7.81
CA VAL A 127 -5.11 -1.07 8.32
C VAL A 127 -6.15 -1.45 7.28
N SER A 128 -5.93 -1.09 6.02
CA SER A 128 -6.86 -1.39 4.91
C SER A 128 -7.00 -2.89 4.67
N PHE A 129 -5.91 -3.64 4.78
CA PHE A 129 -5.92 -5.09 4.67
C PHE A 129 -6.68 -5.76 5.83
N GLN A 130 -6.53 -5.25 7.06
CA GLN A 130 -7.32 -5.71 8.20
C GLN A 130 -8.82 -5.43 8.00
N CYS A 131 -9.19 -4.24 7.51
CA CYS A 131 -10.58 -3.92 7.18
C CYS A 131 -11.15 -4.84 6.08
N TYR A 132 -10.34 -5.16 5.07
CA TYR A 132 -10.72 -6.09 4.01
C TYR A 132 -11.00 -7.50 4.53
N ASN A 133 -10.13 -8.03 5.41
CA ASN A 133 -10.34 -9.34 6.04
C ASN A 133 -11.59 -9.35 6.92
N TYR A 134 -11.83 -8.28 7.69
CA TYR A 134 -13.06 -8.14 8.46
C TYR A 134 -14.31 -8.14 7.57
N LEU A 135 -14.27 -7.44 6.43
CA LEU A 135 -15.36 -7.43 5.45
C LEU A 135 -15.61 -8.81 4.83
N LEU A 136 -14.55 -9.57 4.56
CA LEU A 136 -14.65 -10.96 4.10
C LEU A 136 -15.34 -11.84 5.14
N ASP A 137 -14.93 -11.76 6.41
CA ASP A 137 -15.53 -12.55 7.49
C ASP A 137 -17.02 -12.23 7.67
N VAL A 138 -17.41 -10.95 7.60
CA VAL A 138 -18.81 -10.52 7.68
C VAL A 138 -19.61 -10.99 6.46
N PHE A 139 -19.03 -10.91 5.27
CA PHE A 139 -19.67 -11.35 4.03
C PHE A 139 -19.93 -12.86 4.05
N ASP A 140 -18.94 -13.66 4.41
CA ASP A 140 -19.04 -15.12 4.53
C ASP A 140 -20.06 -15.56 5.60
N ALA A 141 -20.15 -14.82 6.71
CA ALA A 141 -21.18 -15.05 7.72
C ALA A 141 -22.60 -14.71 7.21
N SER A 142 -22.72 -13.68 6.35
CA SER A 142 -24.01 -13.23 5.80
C SER A 142 -24.56 -14.14 4.69
N GLU A 143 -23.68 -14.73 3.87
CA GLU A 143 -24.07 -15.66 2.80
C GLU A 143 -24.35 -17.08 3.32
N GLY A 144 -24.14 -17.35 4.62
CA GLY A 144 -24.38 -18.65 5.23
C GLY A 144 -23.44 -19.76 4.75
N THR A 145 -22.40 -19.39 4.02
CA THR A 145 -21.36 -20.27 3.47
C THR A 145 -20.38 -20.74 4.54
N ASN A 146 -20.22 -19.99 5.63
CA ASN A 146 -19.47 -20.42 6.81
C ASN A 146 -20.33 -20.34 8.09
N ARG A 147 -20.56 -21.51 8.72
CA ARG A 147 -21.14 -21.65 10.08
C ARG A 147 -20.10 -21.39 11.19
N LEU A 148 -18.95 -20.82 10.86
CA LEU A 148 -17.87 -20.59 11.81
C LEU A 148 -17.89 -19.10 12.22
N PRO A 149 -17.85 -18.80 13.52
CA PRO A 149 -17.83 -17.43 14.00
C PRO A 149 -16.55 -16.72 13.50
N PRO A 150 -16.58 -15.39 13.33
CA PRO A 150 -15.43 -14.62 12.85
C PRO A 150 -14.20 -14.93 13.70
N LEU A 151 -13.09 -15.27 13.05
CA LEU A 151 -11.83 -15.63 13.70
C LEU A 151 -11.21 -14.39 14.35
N ARG A 152 -11.65 -14.11 15.57
CA ARG A 152 -11.11 -13.04 16.40
C ARG A 152 -9.82 -13.56 17.03
N MET A 153 -8.66 -13.06 16.59
CA MET A 153 -7.42 -13.26 17.32
C MET A 153 -7.43 -12.36 18.55
N GLU A 154 -7.89 -12.90 19.68
CA GLU A 154 -7.66 -12.28 20.99
C GLU A 154 -6.26 -12.68 21.46
N ARG A 155 -5.41 -11.66 21.70
CA ARG A 155 -4.09 -11.87 22.28
C ARG A 155 -4.26 -12.08 23.78
N GLY A 156 -4.20 -13.32 24.23
CA GLY A 156 -4.21 -13.65 25.66
C GLY A 156 -3.00 -13.06 26.38
N GLU A 157 -3.16 -12.71 27.66
CA GLU A 157 -2.11 -12.13 28.53
C GLU A 157 -0.93 -13.08 28.82
N ARG A 158 -1.02 -14.34 28.39
CA ARG A 158 0.10 -15.28 28.29
C ARG A 158 0.23 -15.61 26.82
N GLU A 159 1.44 -15.61 26.28
CA GLU A 159 1.82 -15.75 24.86
C GLU A 159 1.31 -17.03 24.14
N GLU A 160 0.02 -17.33 24.21
CA GLU A 160 -0.68 -18.31 23.41
C GLU A 160 -1.70 -17.56 22.55
N ILE A 161 -1.58 -17.76 21.23
CA ILE A 161 -2.56 -17.27 20.26
C ILE A 161 -3.70 -18.28 20.28
N THR A 162 -4.72 -18.03 21.10
CA THR A 162 -5.93 -18.85 21.13
C THR A 162 -6.88 -18.40 20.03
N ILE A 163 -7.21 -19.33 19.13
CA ILE A 163 -8.22 -19.12 18.11
C ILE A 163 -9.61 -19.28 18.76
N VAL A 164 -10.25 -18.17 19.09
CA VAL A 164 -11.60 -18.18 19.67
C VAL A 164 -12.61 -18.40 18.54
N GLY A 165 -13.23 -19.59 18.55
CA GLY A 165 -14.24 -20.00 17.55
C GLY A 165 -14.55 -21.50 17.50
N MET A 166 -13.79 -22.35 18.20
CA MET A 166 -13.93 -23.82 18.18
C MET A 166 -14.62 -24.44 19.43
N GLU A 167 -15.32 -23.67 20.26
CA GLU A 167 -15.76 -24.16 21.59
C GLU A 167 -17.13 -24.87 21.64
N ARG A 168 -17.79 -25.20 20.52
CA ARG A 168 -19.13 -25.84 20.58
C ARG A 168 -19.35 -27.10 19.75
N ILE A 169 -18.33 -27.96 19.65
CA ILE A 169 -18.56 -29.35 19.26
C ILE A 169 -17.83 -30.29 20.22
N GLN A 170 -18.19 -30.23 21.50
CA GLN A 170 -18.06 -31.38 22.39
C GLN A 170 -19.38 -31.61 23.11
N THR A 171 -19.98 -32.76 22.77
CA THR A 171 -20.87 -33.59 23.59
C THR A 171 -22.24 -33.03 24.00
N VAL A 172 -23.29 -33.38 23.25
CA VAL A 172 -24.46 -34.09 23.81
C VAL A 172 -24.99 -35.07 22.74
N PHE A 173 -24.43 -36.28 22.72
CA PHE A 173 -25.12 -37.46 22.18
C PHE A 173 -26.32 -37.70 23.10
N ASN A 174 -27.55 -37.54 22.59
CA ASN A 174 -28.74 -38.06 23.27
C ASN A 174 -28.74 -39.59 23.10
N PRO A 175 -28.65 -40.41 24.16
CA PRO A 175 -29.02 -41.80 24.04
C PRO A 175 -30.55 -41.89 23.95
N LEU A 176 -31.05 -42.60 22.94
CA LEU A 176 -32.47 -42.97 22.80
C LEU A 176 -32.96 -43.75 24.04
N PRO A 177 -34.26 -43.66 24.39
CA PRO A 177 -34.82 -44.39 25.51
C PRO A 177 -34.83 -45.90 25.23
N SER A 178 -34.37 -46.69 26.19
CA SER A 178 -34.44 -48.16 26.15
C SER A 178 -35.90 -48.64 26.25
N PRO A 179 -36.32 -49.67 25.49
CA PRO A 179 -37.64 -50.25 25.66
C PRO A 179 -37.69 -51.08 26.95
N SER A 180 -38.73 -50.87 27.75
CA SER A 180 -39.04 -51.71 28.92
C SER A 180 -39.43 -53.13 28.49
N PRO A 181 -38.89 -54.17 29.13
CA PRO A 181 -39.59 -55.44 29.26
C PRO A 181 -40.13 -55.62 30.69
N LYS A 182 -41.30 -56.25 30.72
CA LYS A 182 -42.16 -56.67 31.84
C LYS A 182 -41.48 -57.05 33.14
#